data_AF-A0A9E4GV08-F1
#
_entry.id   AF-A0A9E4GV08-F1
#
_cell.length_a   1.000
_cell.length_b   1.000
_cell.length_c   1.000
_cell.angle_alpha   90.00
_cell.angle_beta   90.00
_cell.angle_gamma   90.00
#
_symmetry.space_group_name_H-M   'P 1'
#
loop_
_entity.id
_entity.type
_entity.pdbx_description
1 polymer ?
#
loop_
_entity_poly.entity_id
_entity_poly.type
_entity_poly.pdbx_seq_one_letter_code
_entity_poly.pdbx_strand_id
1 'polypeptide(L)' 'MPGTYVRCAVTGERIPLEDLRYWSFERQEAYLNARAATRRAAEAGGPESPTGDAASGREAGS' A
#
# COMPACT_ATOMS: atom_id res chain seq x y z
N MET A 1 12.22 9.17 -21.13
CA MET A 1 10.87 9.70 -20.84
C MET A 1 10.41 9.06 -19.54
N PRO A 2 10.06 9.84 -18.50
CA PRO A 2 9.42 9.26 -17.32
C PRO A 2 8.11 8.57 -17.76
N GLY A 3 7.85 7.37 -17.24
CA GLY A 3 6.62 6.65 -17.56
C GLY A 3 5.41 7.46 -17.11
N THR A 4 4.40 7.59 -17.97
CA THR A 4 3.18 8.36 -17.69
C THR A 4 2.10 7.55 -16.96
N TYR A 5 2.34 6.24 -16.80
CA TYR A 5 1.43 5.32 -16.16
C TYR A 5 2.20 4.24 -15.39
N VAL A 6 1.54 3.68 -14.39
CA VAL A 6 1.94 2.45 -13.70
C VAL A 6 0.96 1.32 -14.04
N ARG A 7 1.31 0.07 -13.77
CA ARG A 7 0.38 -1.06 -13.96
C ARG A 7 -0.20 -1.49 -12.63
N CYS A 8 -1.50 -1.74 -12.62
CA CYS A 8 -2.19 -2.35 -11.49
C CYS A 8 -1.54 -3.71 -11.20
N ALA A 9 -1.08 -3.92 -9.97
CA ALA A 9 -0.42 -5.18 -9.61
C ALA A 9 -1.39 -6.37 -9.66
N VAL A 10 -2.70 -6.12 -9.52
CA VAL A 10 -3.76 -7.15 -9.52
C VAL A 10 -4.27 -7.48 -10.91
N THR A 11 -4.60 -6.45 -11.70
CA THR A 11 -5.26 -6.62 -13.00
C THR A 11 -4.31 -6.47 -14.18
N GLY A 12 -3.11 -5.91 -13.98
CA GLY A 12 -2.17 -5.58 -15.04
C GLY A 12 -2.54 -4.36 -15.88
N GLU A 13 -3.69 -3.73 -15.62
CA GLU A 13 -4.18 -2.58 -16.37
C GLU A 13 -3.34 -1.32 -16.14
N ARG A 14 -3.28 -0.43 -17.13
CA ARG A 14 -2.53 0.83 -17.03
C ARG A 14 -3.32 1.84 -16.23
N ILE A 15 -2.66 2.44 -15.23
CA ILE A 15 -3.17 3.49 -14.38
C ILE A 15 -2.34 4.74 -14.70
N PRO A 16 -2.92 5.77 -15.35
CA PRO A 16 -2.27 7.06 -15.49
C PRO A 16 -1.81 7.57 -14.13
N LEU A 17 -0.62 8.17 -14.05
CA LEU A 17 -0.10 8.67 -12.77
C LEU A 17 -1.00 9.74 -12.15
N GLU A 18 -1.69 10.52 -12.98
CA GLU A 18 -2.69 11.52 -12.57
C GLU A 18 -3.97 10.91 -11.94
N ASP A 19 -4.28 9.66 -12.29
CA ASP A 19 -5.44 8.92 -11.80
C ASP A 19 -5.08 7.89 -10.70
N LEU A 20 -3.80 7.80 -10.32
CA LEU A 20 -3.33 6.86 -9.31
C LEU A 20 -3.78 7.28 -7.91
N ARG A 21 -4.86 6.67 -7.42
CA ARG A 21 -5.42 6.93 -6.08
C ARG A 21 -5.08 5.88 -5.03
N TYR A 22 -4.72 4.67 -5.45
CA TYR A 22 -4.49 3.55 -4.54
C TYR A 22 -3.08 2.98 -4.73
N TRP A 23 -2.23 3.17 -3.72
CA TRP A 23 -0.83 2.71 -3.70
C TRP A 23 -0.53 2.06 -2.34
N SER A 24 0.16 0.93 -2.35
CA SER A 24 0.77 0.35 -1.14
C SER A 24 2.24 0.71 -1.09
N PHE A 25 2.64 1.50 -0.09
CA PHE A 25 4.04 1.85 0.11
C PHE A 25 4.90 0.64 0.48
N GLU A 26 4.41 -0.20 1.41
CA GLU A 26 5.10 -1.39 1.88
C GLU A 26 5.44 -2.37 0.75
N ARG A 27 4.51 -2.55 -0.19
CA ARG A 27 4.69 -3.46 -1.33
C ARG A 27 5.19 -2.76 -2.61
N GLN A 28 5.21 -1.43 -2.62
CA GLN A 28 5.43 -0.60 -3.80
C GLN A 28 4.54 -1.00 -4.99
N GLU A 29 3.26 -1.23 -4.72
CA GLU A 29 2.27 -1.70 -5.70
C GLU A 29 1.17 -0.67 -5.94
N ALA A 30 0.81 -0.46 -7.21
CA ALA A 30 -0.32 0.36 -7.63
C ALA A 30 -1.60 -0.47 -7.81
N TYR A 31 -2.75 0.12 -7.49
CA TYR A 31 -4.07 -0.49 -7.68
C TYR A 31 -5.02 0.42 -8.45
N LEU A 32 -5.76 -0.19 -9.37
CA LEU A 32 -6.71 0.52 -10.23
C LEU A 32 -7.87 1.12 -9.44
N ASN A 33 -8.33 0.42 -8.40
CA ASN A 33 -9.48 0.81 -7.59
C ASN A 33 -9.43 0.14 -6.20
N ALA A 34 -10.36 0.55 -5.33
CA ALA A 34 -10.50 -0.02 -3.99
C ALA A 34 -10.66 -1.54 -4.01
N ARG A 35 -11.44 -2.10 -4.96
CA ARG A 35 -11.64 -3.56 -5.05
C ARG A 35 -10.32 -4.31 -5.30
N ALA A 36 -9.45 -3.78 -6.16
CA ALA A 36 -8.12 -4.35 -6.39
C ALA A 36 -7.24 -4.27 -5.13
N ALA A 37 -7.24 -3.13 -4.44
CA ALA A 37 -6.50 -2.95 -3.19
C ALA A 37 -7.00 -3.91 -2.10
N THR A 38 -8.32 -4.02 -1.90
CA THR A 38 -8.94 -4.91 -0.92
C THR A 38 -8.65 -6.37 -1.22
N ARG A 39 -8.72 -6.79 -2.48
CA ARG A 39 -8.37 -8.16 -2.87
C ARG A 39 -6.94 -8.50 -2.45
N ARG A 40 -6.00 -7.58 -2.69
CA ARG A 40 -4.59 -7.77 -2.29
C ARG A 40 -4.38 -7.76 -0.79
N ALA A 41 -5.09 -6.90 -0.06
CA ALA A 41 -5.06 -6.89 1.39
C ALA A 41 -5.59 -8.22 1.97
N ALA A 42 -6.63 -8.81 1.37
CA ALA A 42 -7.17 -10.10 1.80
C ALA A 42 -6.17 -11.25 1.55
N GLU A 43 -5.47 -11.23 0.40
CA GLU A 43 -4.43 -12.22 0.07
C GLU A 43 -3.22 -12.15 1.01
N ALA A 44 -2.94 -10.98 1.61
CA ALA A 44 -1.79 -10.76 2.49
C ALA A 44 -2.02 -11.17 3.96
N GLY A 45 -3.23 -11.59 4.35
CA GLY A 45 -3.49 -12.11 5.70
C GLY A 45 -4.32 -11.24 6.64
N GLY A 46 -5.38 -10.60 6.14
CA GLY A 46 -6.47 -10.06 6.97
C GLY A 46 -6.32 -8.58 7.39
N PRO A 47 -7.45 -7.90 7.69
CA PRO A 47 -7.44 -6.46 7.92
C PRO A 47 -6.81 -6.13 9.28
N GLU A 48 -6.01 -5.06 9.28
CA GLU A 48 -5.58 -4.27 10.44
C GLU A 48 -4.94 -5.01 11.64
N SER A 49 -3.60 -4.99 11.70
CA SER A 49 -2.90 -4.87 12.98
C SER A 49 -2.35 -3.44 13.09
N PRO A 50 -2.49 -2.81 14.27
CA PRO A 50 -2.56 -1.36 14.44
C PRO A 50 -1.21 -0.70 14.14
N THR A 51 -1.27 0.57 13.72
CA THR A 51 -0.19 1.56 13.79
C THR A 51 0.84 1.18 14.85
N GLY A 52 1.98 0.67 14.39
CA GLY A 52 3.16 0.48 15.22
C GLY A 52 3.79 1.83 15.51
N ASP A 53 3.16 2.64 16.38
CA ASP A 53 3.90 3.58 17.20
C ASP A 53 4.55 2.75 18.31
N ALA A 54 5.68 2.13 17.96
CA ALA A 54 6.50 1.38 18.88
C ALA A 54 7.15 2.37 19.86
N ALA A 55 6.55 2.47 21.04
CA ALA A 55 7.22 2.60 22.32
C ALA A 55 8.47 3.51 22.35
N SER A 56 8.27 4.81 22.62
CA SER A 56 9.27 5.60 23.35
C SER A 56 9.23 5.25 24.84
N GLY A 57 9.54 3.99 25.16
CA GLY A 57 9.89 3.54 26.50
C GLY A 57 11.41 3.62 26.67
N ARG A 58 11.91 4.74 27.16
CA ARG A 58 13.27 4.82 27.71
C ARG A 58 13.16 5.06 29.20
N GLU A 59 12.80 4.01 29.93
CA GLU A 59 13.12 3.90 31.34
C GLU A 59 14.60 3.55 31.44
N ALA A 60 15.43 4.52 31.80
CA ALA A 60 16.72 4.27 32.43
C ALA A 60 16.65 4.98 33.79
N GLY A 61 16.53 4.17 34.83
CA GLY A 61 16.53 4.64 36.22
C GLY A 61 17.90 5.13 36.67
N SER A 62 17.83 5.94 37.74
CA SER A 62 18.89 6.48 38.61
C SER A 62 19.97 7.37 38.00
#